data_AF-A0A0F8YLB4-F1
#
_entry.id   AF-A0A0F8YLB4-F1
#
_cell.length_a   1.000
_cell.length_b   1.000
_cell.length_c   1.000
_cell.angle_alpha   90.00
_cell.angle_beta   90.00
_cell.angle_gamma   90.00
#
_symmetry.space_group_name_H-M   'P 1'
#
loop_
_entity.id
_entity.type
_entity.pdbx_description
1 polymer ?
#
loop_
_entity_poly.entity_id
_entity_poly.type
_entity_poly.pdbx_seq_one_letter_code
_entity_poly.pdbx_strand_id
1 'polypeptide(L)'
;FLYIIVGFLALTGTFMNSYTADKYDGLMRKLGVRTRFRMGRDIRIFIIFLGALINQIFLILLIIGVVTNVENVRRVLILGKDEKKRMCKKED
;
A
#
# COMPACT_ATOMS: atom_id res chain seq x y z
N PHE A 1 20.10 -13.99 8.30
CA PHE A 1 18.72 -14.49 8.24
C PHE A 1 17.68 -13.38 8.43
N LEU A 2 17.70 -12.64 9.55
CA LEU A 2 16.76 -11.55 9.84
C LEU A 2 16.67 -10.48 8.72
N TYR A 3 17.82 -10.03 8.19
CA TYR A 3 17.87 -9.07 7.08
C TYR A 3 17.14 -9.53 5.81
N ILE A 4 17.21 -10.83 5.49
CA ILE A 4 16.56 -11.41 4.32
C ILE A 4 15.05 -11.43 4.52
N ILE A 5 14.58 -11.80 5.71
CA ILE A 5 13.15 -11.80 6.05
C ILE A 5 12.55 -10.39 5.96
N VAL A 6 13.23 -9.40 6.55
CA VAL A 6 12.78 -8.00 6.53
C VAL A 6 12.78 -7.46 5.10
N GLY A 7 13.81 -7.76 4.31
CA GLY A 7 13.86 -7.40 2.90
C GLY A 7 12.73 -8.04 2.09
N PHE A 8 12.47 -9.33 2.28
CA PHE A 8 11.40 -10.06 1.59
C PHE A 8 10.01 -9.51 1.97
N LEU A 9 9.79 -9.19 3.24
CA LEU A 9 8.54 -8.59 3.72
C LEU A 9 8.31 -7.19 3.13
N ALA A 10 9.37 -6.39 3.00
CA ALA A 10 9.30 -5.07 2.37
C ALA A 10 9.03 -5.20 0.86
N LEU A 11 9.71 -6.12 0.16
CA LEU A 11 9.47 -6.38 -1.26
C LEU A 11 8.02 -6.81 -1.51
N THR A 12 7.53 -7.81 -0.80
CA THR A 12 6.14 -8.29 -0.95
C THR A 12 5.11 -7.19 -0.65
N GLY A 13 5.30 -6.41 0.41
CA GLY A 13 4.43 -5.27 0.74
C GLY A 13 4.42 -4.18 -0.34
N THR A 14 5.60 -3.84 -0.88
CA THR A 14 5.73 -2.86 -1.97
C THR A 14 5.10 -3.32 -3.28
N PHE A 15 5.30 -4.59 -3.66
CA PHE A 15 4.67 -5.19 -4.84
C PHE A 15 3.15 -5.20 -4.70
N MET A 16 2.62 -5.71 -3.58
CA MET A 16 1.18 -5.78 -3.33
C MET A 16 0.51 -4.39 -3.34
N ASN A 17 1.21 -3.36 -2.87
CA ASN A 17 0.71 -1.97 -2.95
C ASN A 17 0.61 -1.47 -4.40
N SER A 18 1.50 -1.89 -5.29
CA SER A 18 1.42 -1.56 -6.73
C SER A 18 0.27 -2.33 -7.40
N TYR A 19 0.11 -3.61 -7.09
CA TYR A 19 -0.95 -4.45 -7.64
C TYR A 19 -2.36 -4.03 -7.19
N THR A 20 -2.48 -3.61 -5.91
CA THR A 20 -3.78 -3.20 -5.36
C THR A 20 -4.14 -1.77 -5.78
N ALA A 21 -3.15 -0.91 -6.05
CA ALA A 21 -3.38 0.47 -6.48
C ALA A 21 -4.16 0.54 -7.80
N ASP A 22 -3.79 -0.24 -8.82
CA ASP A 22 -4.48 -0.20 -10.12
C ASP A 22 -5.95 -0.63 -10.01
N LYS A 23 -6.24 -1.68 -9.22
CA LYS A 23 -7.60 -2.18 -9.02
C LYS A 23 -8.44 -1.24 -8.15
N TYR A 24 -7.82 -0.59 -7.15
CA TYR A 24 -8.47 0.37 -6.26
C TYR A 24 -8.73 1.72 -6.94
N ASP A 25 -7.78 2.22 -7.72
CA ASP A 25 -7.93 3.47 -8.49
C ASP A 25 -9.00 3.33 -9.57
N GLY A 26 -9.09 2.16 -10.23
CA GLY A 26 -10.19 1.85 -11.15
C GLY A 26 -11.57 1.88 -10.48
N LEU A 27 -11.67 1.43 -9.23
CA LEU A 27 -12.90 1.46 -8.46
C LEU A 27 -13.22 2.88 -7.94
N MET A 28 -12.25 3.58 -7.36
CA MET A 28 -12.42 4.96 -6.85
C MET A 28 -12.79 5.95 -7.95
N ARG A 29 -12.23 5.77 -9.17
CA ARG A 29 -12.61 6.56 -10.34
C ARG A 29 -14.06 6.31 -10.76
N LYS A 30 -14.60 5.10 -10.58
CA LYS A 30 -16.03 4.79 -10.76
C LYS A 30 -16.92 5.36 -9.65
N LEU A 31 -16.41 5.57 -8.44
CA LEU A 31 -17.15 6.19 -7.32
C LEU A 31 -17.06 7.73 -7.31
N GLY A 32 -16.32 8.35 -8.23
CA GLY A 32 -16.19 9.82 -8.30
C GLY A 32 -15.34 10.44 -7.18
N VAL A 33 -14.70 9.61 -6.34
CA VAL A 33 -13.84 10.06 -5.25
C VAL A 33 -12.47 10.35 -5.84
N ARG A 34 -12.13 11.63 -5.98
CA ARG A 34 -10.82 12.09 -6.44
C ARG A 34 -9.79 11.83 -5.33
N THR A 35 -9.16 10.65 -5.35
CA THR A 35 -8.07 10.29 -4.45
C THR A 35 -6.85 11.19 -4.75
N ARG A 36 -6.78 12.33 -4.05
CA ARG A 36 -5.86 13.44 -4.33
C ARG A 36 -4.41 13.20 -3.85
N PHE A 37 -4.17 12.20 -3.01
CA PHE A 37 -2.84 11.95 -2.44
C PHE A 37 -2.31 10.59 -2.89
N ARG A 38 -1.54 10.58 -3.97
CA ARG A 38 -0.81 9.40 -4.44
C ARG A 38 0.47 9.24 -3.61
N MET A 39 0.31 8.93 -2.33
CA MET A 39 1.41 8.73 -1.37
C MET A 39 2.09 7.37 -1.57
N GLY A 40 2.32 6.97 -2.83
CA GLY A 40 2.45 5.55 -3.18
C GLY A 40 3.86 5.08 -3.54
N ARG A 41 4.70 5.95 -4.11
CA ARG A 41 6.01 5.55 -4.67
C ARG A 41 7.11 6.57 -4.45
N ASP A 42 6.88 7.83 -4.81
CA ASP A 42 7.93 8.85 -4.79
C ASP A 42 8.38 9.18 -3.36
N ILE A 43 7.45 9.21 -2.40
CA ILE A 43 7.76 9.31 -0.96
C ILE A 43 8.57 8.11 -0.46
N ARG A 44 8.29 6.89 -0.94
CA ARG A 44 9.01 5.69 -0.51
C ARG A 44 10.47 5.74 -0.97
N ILE A 45 10.69 6.14 -2.22
CA ILE A 45 12.05 6.32 -2.78
C ILE A 45 12.79 7.44 -2.04
N PHE A 46 12.09 8.54 -1.71
CA PHE A 46 12.66 9.64 -0.93
C PHE A 46 13.07 9.21 0.48
N ILE A 47 12.24 8.41 1.17
CA ILE A 47 12.57 7.87 2.50
C ILE A 47 13.77 6.90 2.41
N ILE A 48 13.81 6.00 1.42
CA ILE A 48 14.95 5.09 1.21
C ILE A 48 16.24 5.89 0.96
N PHE A 49 16.16 6.94 0.15
CA PHE A 49 17.29 7.82 -0.14
C PHE A 49 17.81 8.50 1.13
N LEU A 50 16.92 9.09 1.95
CA LEU A 50 17.30 9.71 3.21
C LEU A 50 17.91 8.70 4.19
N GLY A 51 17.36 7.49 4.22
CA GLY A 51 17.88 6.35 4.99
C GLY A 51 19.28 5.91 4.58
N ALA A 52 19.57 5.95 3.27
CA ALA A 52 20.88 5.62 2.73
C ALA A 52 21.94 6.65 3.11
N LEU A 53 21.59 7.94 3.13
CA LEU A 53 22.50 9.01 3.55
C LEU A 53 22.97 8.88 5.00
N ILE A 54 22.09 8.36 5.88
CA ILE A 54 22.37 8.17 7.32
C ILE A 54 22.93 6.76 7.59
N ASN A 55 23.11 5.94 6.55
CA ASN A 55 23.52 4.52 6.63
C ASN A 55 22.58 3.65 7.51
N GLN A 56 21.35 4.09 7.73
CA GLN A 56 20.32 3.38 8.50
C GLN A 56 19.28 2.74 7.58
N ILE A 57 19.75 2.10 6.50
CA ILE A 57 18.89 1.48 5.49
C ILE A 57 17.95 0.43 6.13
N PHE A 58 18.44 -0.33 7.12
CA PHE A 58 17.69 -1.41 7.75
C PHE A 58 16.46 -0.91 8.51
N LEU A 59 16.60 0.19 9.24
CA LEU A 59 15.52 0.80 10.02
C LEU A 59 14.43 1.35 9.09
N ILE A 60 14.85 1.91 7.97
CA ILE A 60 13.96 2.43 6.91
C ILE A 60 13.20 1.30 6.22
N LEU A 61 13.87 0.19 5.90
CA LEU A 61 13.24 -1.00 5.35
C LEU A 61 12.19 -1.60 6.31
N LEU A 62 12.48 -1.61 7.62
CA LEU A 62 11.53 -2.06 8.63
C LEU A 62 10.27 -1.18 8.63
N ILE A 63 10.43 0.15 8.68
CA ILE A 63 9.32 1.10 8.68
C ILE A 63 8.49 0.97 7.40
N ILE A 64 9.14 0.92 6.24
CA ILE A 64 8.47 0.76 4.94
C ILE A 64 7.70 -0.55 4.89
N GLY A 65 8.30 -1.66 5.34
CA GLY A 65 7.65 -2.96 5.39
C GLY A 65 6.38 -2.95 6.24
N VAL A 66 6.41 -2.34 7.42
CA VAL A 66 5.24 -2.24 8.30
C VAL A 66 4.16 -1.34 7.68
N VAL A 67 4.52 -0.13 7.25
CA VAL A 67 3.56 0.85 6.72
C VAL A 67 2.86 0.31 5.48
N THR A 68 3.61 -0.28 4.55
CA THR A 68 3.03 -0.80 3.29
C THR A 68 2.13 -2.01 3.50
N ASN A 69 2.49 -2.92 4.41
CA ASN A 69 1.62 -4.04 4.75
C ASN A 69 0.33 -3.58 5.44
N VAL A 70 0.40 -2.62 6.36
CA VAL A 70 -0.79 -2.04 7.01
C VAL A 70 -1.69 -1.33 5.99
N GLU A 71 -1.12 -0.54 5.08
CA GLU A 71 -1.89 0.10 4.00
C GLU A 71 -2.56 -0.92 3.06
N ASN A 72 -1.86 -2.02 2.74
CA ASN A 72 -2.43 -3.09 1.93
C ASN A 72 -3.63 -3.73 2.62
N VAL A 73 -3.51 -4.10 3.90
CA VAL A 73 -4.62 -4.67 4.68
C VAL A 73 -5.79 -3.70 4.74
N ARG A 74 -5.53 -2.41 5.00
CA ARG A 74 -6.58 -1.37 5.02
C ARG A 74 -7.30 -1.29 3.67
N ARG A 75 -6.58 -1.29 2.54
CA ARG A 75 -7.19 -1.23 1.20
C ARG A 75 -8.07 -2.44 0.90
N VAL A 76 -7.60 -3.64 1.23
CA VAL A 76 -8.38 -4.88 1.04
C VAL A 76 -9.66 -4.85 1.87
N LEU A 77 -9.59 -4.40 3.13
CA LEU A 77 -10.77 -4.29 3.99
C LEU A 77 -11.79 -3.26 3.48
N ILE A 78 -11.32 -2.11 2.96
CA ILE A 78 -12.21 -1.11 2.35
C ILE A 78 -12.86 -1.66 1.08
N LEU A 79 -12.09 -2.35 0.22
CA LEU A 79 -12.59 -2.96 -1.00
C LEU A 79 -13.68 -3.99 -0.69
N GLY A 80 -13.45 -4.87 0.28
CA GLY A 80 -14.44 -5.87 0.71
C GLY A 80 -15.72 -5.25 1.29
N LYS A 81 -15.60 -4.10 1.98
CA LYS A 81 -16.76 -3.35 2.46
C LYS A 81 -17.58 -2.72 1.33
N ASP A 82 -16.92 -2.18 0.30
CA ASP A 82 -17.60 -1.59 -0.86
C ASP A 82 -18.36 -2.66 -1.68
N GLU A 83 -17.74 -3.82 -1.88
CA GLU A 83 -18.34 -4.95 -2.59
C GLU A 83 -19.61 -5.46 -1.88
N LYS A 84 -19.55 -5.63 -0.55
CA LYS A 84 -20.71 -6.01 0.27
C LYS A 84 -21.86 -5.00 0.17
N LYS A 85 -21.54 -3.69 0.11
CA LYS A 85 -22.52 -2.62 -0.03
C LYS A 85 -23.20 -2.61 -1.40
N ARG A 86 -22.48 -2.99 -2.46
CA ARG A 86 -23.05 -3.12 -3.83
C ARG A 86 -23.96 -4.34 -3.98
N MET A 87 -23.67 -5.44 -3.28
CA MET A 87 -24.54 -6.62 -3.26
C MET A 87 -25.89 -6.30 -2.61
N CYS A 88 -25.92 -5.64 -1.44
CA CYS A 88 -27.18 -5.23 -0.81
C CYS A 88 -28.01 -4.26 -1.67
N LYS A 89 -27.37 -3.36 -2.44
CA LYS A 89 -28.10 -2.39 -3.29
C LYS A 89 -28.69 -3.02 -4.56
N LYS A 90 -28.33 -4.26 -4.90
CA LYS A 90 -28.83 -4.94 -6.10
C LYS A 90 -30.07 -5.82 -5.80
N GLU A 91 -30.46 -5.90 -4.53
CA GLU A 91 -31.58 -6.70 -4.03
C GLU A 91 -32.82 -5.85 -3.69
N ASP A 92 -32.73 -4.51 -3.89
CA ASP A 92 -33.83 -3.54 -3.85
C ASP A 92 -34.22 -3.10 -5.27
#